data_AF-A0A7Y2AT92-F1
#
_entry.id   AF-A0A7Y2AT92-F1
#
_cell.length_a   1.000
_cell.length_b   1.000
_cell.length_c   1.000
_cell.angle_alpha   90.00
_cell.angle_beta   90.00
_cell.angle_gamma   90.00
#
_symmetry.space_group_name_H-M   'P 1'
#
loop_
_entity.id
_entity.type
_entity.pdbx_description
1 polymer ?
#
loop_
_entity_poly.entity_id
_entity_poly.type
_entity_poly.pdbx_seq_one_letter_code
_entity_poly.pdbx_strand_id
1 'polypeptide(L)' 'MAKKQKYYVVWQGKRPGIYTSWDECNAQIKGVQGARYKAFTSRDEAEEAFN' A
#
# COMPACT_ATOMS: atom_id res chain seq x y z
N MET A 1 21.80 10.38 -1.64
CA MET A 1 21.41 9.32 -2.60
C MET A 1 20.41 8.39 -1.91
N ALA A 2 19.50 7.78 -2.69
CA ALA A 2 18.35 6.95 -2.31
C ALA A 2 17.17 7.69 -1.63
N LYS A 3 16.19 8.13 -2.43
CA LYS A 3 14.83 8.40 -1.93
C LYS A 3 14.32 7.09 -1.33
N LYS A 4 14.06 7.05 -0.03
CA LYS A 4 13.35 5.92 0.61
C LYS A 4 11.94 5.87 -0.01
N GLN A 5 11.78 5.09 -1.07
CA GLN A 5 10.47 4.77 -1.63
C GLN A 5 9.68 4.00 -0.56
N LYS A 6 8.52 4.51 -0.19
CA LYS A 6 7.58 3.78 0.67
C LYS A 6 6.62 3.02 -0.22
N TYR A 7 6.39 1.77 0.11
CA TYR A 7 5.43 0.90 -0.57
C TYR A 7 4.23 0.72 0.33
N TYR A 8 3.03 0.91 -0.20
CA TYR A 8 1.77 0.84 0.52
C TYR A 8 0.98 -0.32 -0.06
N VAL A 9 0.92 -1.42 0.69
CA VAL A 9 0.15 -2.59 0.31
C VAL A 9 -1.27 -2.40 0.82
N VAL A 10 -2.25 -2.56 -0.06
CA VAL A 10 -3.67 -2.56 0.28
C VAL A 10 -4.20 -3.97 0.05
N TRP A 11 -4.64 -4.63 1.13
CA TRP A 11 -5.31 -5.94 1.06
C TRP A 11 -6.81 -5.81 0.97
N GLN A 12 -7.39 -4.86 1.70
CA GLN A 12 -8.81 -4.56 1.64
C GLN A 12 -8.95 -3.06 1.40
N GLY A 13 -9.61 -2.72 0.31
CA GLY A 13 -9.77 -1.37 -0.20
C GLY A 13 -10.60 -1.42 -1.47
N LYS A 14 -10.77 -0.29 -2.15
CA LYS A 14 -11.47 -0.23 -3.45
C LYS A 14 -10.71 -1.02 -4.49
N ARG A 15 -9.39 -0.93 -4.44
CA ARG A 15 -8.46 -1.64 -5.33
C ARG A 15 -7.30 -2.18 -4.50
N PRO A 16 -7.32 -3.46 -4.11
CA PRO A 16 -6.17 -4.08 -3.47
C PRO A 16 -4.98 -4.13 -4.44
N GLY A 17 -3.79 -3.92 -3.91
CA GLY A 17 -2.55 -3.82 -4.69
C GLY A 17 -1.44 -3.09 -3.94
N ILE A 18 -0.28 -2.99 -4.58
CA ILE A 18 0.91 -2.33 -4.03
C ILE A 18 1.05 -0.96 -4.68
N TYR A 19 1.00 0.10 -3.87
CA TYR A 19 1.12 1.49 -4.31
C TYR A 19 2.43 2.08 -3.82
N THR A 20 3.10 2.89 -4.64
CA THR A 20 4.30 3.63 -4.20
C THR A 20 3.98 5.01 -3.65
N SER A 21 2.69 5.38 -3.63
CA SER A 21 2.19 6.71 -3.33
C SER A 21 1.11 6.65 -2.25
N TRP A 22 1.25 7.47 -1.21
CA TRP A 22 0.23 7.58 -0.16
C TRP A 22 -1.08 8.14 -0.71
N ASP A 23 -1.04 9.08 -1.66
CA ASP A 23 -2.24 9.70 -2.21
C ASP A 23 -3.15 8.67 -2.91
N GLU A 24 -2.56 7.81 -3.73
CA GLU A 24 -3.27 6.70 -4.38
C GLU A 24 -3.80 5.70 -3.34
N CYS A 25 -2.95 5.29 -2.38
CA CYS A 25 -3.35 4.39 -1.29
C CYS A 25 -4.55 4.97 -0.53
N ASN A 26 -4.47 6.24 -0.12
CA ASN A 26 -5.52 6.96 0.59
C ASN A 26 -6.81 6.99 -0.22
N ALA A 27 -6.76 7.28 -1.52
CA ALA A 27 -7.94 7.25 -2.38
C ALA A 27 -8.61 5.86 -2.46
N GLN A 28 -7.80 4.79 -2.37
CA GLN A 28 -8.30 3.40 -2.39
C GLN A 28 -8.88 2.95 -1.06
N ILE A 29 -8.33 3.37 0.08
CA ILE A 29 -8.85 3.00 1.41
C ILE A 29 -9.97 3.95 1.89
N LYS A 30 -10.00 5.19 1.39
CA LYS A 30 -10.96 6.22 1.81
C LYS A 30 -12.37 5.84 1.37
N GLY A 31 -13.21 5.59 2.36
CA GLY A 31 -14.60 5.18 2.19
C GLY A 31 -14.81 3.66 2.13
N VAL A 32 -13.78 2.85 2.39
CA VAL A 32 -13.92 1.40 2.49
C VAL A 32 -14.01 0.99 3.95
N GLN A 33 -15.15 0.45 4.33
CA GLN A 33 -15.37 -0.08 5.66
C GLN A 33 -14.57 -1.37 5.82
N GLY A 34 -13.64 -1.39 6.78
CA GLY A 34 -12.71 -2.53 6.97
C GLY A 34 -11.48 -2.50 6.07
N ALA A 35 -11.06 -1.31 5.58
CA ALA A 35 -9.84 -1.22 4.79
C ALA A 35 -8.62 -1.75 5.56
N ARG A 36 -7.87 -2.65 4.93
CA ARG A 36 -6.59 -3.18 5.43
C ARG A 36 -5.49 -2.75 4.49
N TYR A 37 -4.57 -1.97 5.02
CA TYR A 37 -3.37 -1.52 4.31
C TYR A 37 -2.18 -1.51 5.26
N LYS A 38 -0.96 -1.59 4.72
CA LYS A 38 0.29 -1.46 5.47
C LYS A 38 1.36 -0.82 4.61
N ALA A 39 2.15 0.04 5.24
CA ALA A 39 3.30 0.67 4.61
C ALA A 39 4.57 -0.15 4.92
N PHE A 40 5.36 -0.37 3.89
CA PHE A 40 6.64 -1.06 3.91
C PHE A 40 7.72 -0.15 3.37
N THR A 41 8.94 -0.38 3.84
CA THR A 41 10.14 0.34 3.38
C THR A 41 10.88 -0.38 2.27
N SER A 42 10.54 -1.66 2.02
CA SER A 42 11.09 -2.47 0.94
C SER A 42 9.99 -2.93 -0.01
N ARG A 43 10.34 -3.01 -1.30
CA ARG A 43 9.48 -3.61 -2.33
C ARG A 43 9.25 -5.09 -2.06
N ASP A 44 10.30 -5.78 -1.64
CA ASP A 44 10.29 -7.22 -1.36
C ASP A 44 9.28 -7.56 -0.26
N GLU A 45 9.40 -6.91 0.91
CA GLU A 45 8.42 -7.05 2.00
C GLU A 45 6.99 -6.68 1.56
N ALA A 46 6.84 -5.71 0.65
CA ALA A 46 5.53 -5.32 0.15
C ALA A 46 4.92 -6.39 -0.78
N GLU A 47 5.72 -6.99 -1.67
CA GLU A 47 5.31 -8.10 -2.52
C GLU A 47 5.02 -9.35 -1.67
N GLU A 48 5.89 -9.71 -0.73
CA GLU A 48 5.68 -10.83 0.19
C GLU A 48 4.42 -10.67 1.03
N ALA A 49 4.16 -9.46 1.50
CA ALA A 49 2.98 -9.24 2.33
C ALA A 49 1.69 -9.23 1.51
N PHE A 50 1.74 -8.90 0.21
CA PHE A 50 0.58 -8.94 -0.69
C PHE A 50 0.29 -10.34 -1.25
N ASN A 51 1.32 -11.16 -1.44
CA ASN A 51 1.25 -12.54 -1.93
C ASN A 51 0.63 -13.50 -0.90
#